data_AF-A0A1Q9UP80-F1
#
_entry.id   AF-A0A1Q9UP80-F1
#
_cell.length_a   1.000
_cell.length_b   1.000
_cell.length_c   1.000
_cell.angle_alpha   90.00
_cell.angle_beta   90.00
_cell.angle_gamma   90.00
#
_symmetry.space_group_name_H-M   'P 1'
#
loop_
_entity.id
_entity.type
_entity.pdbx_description
1 polymer ?
#
loop_
_entity_poly.entity_id
_entity_poly.type
_entity_poly.pdbx_seq_one_letter_code
_entity_poly.pdbx_strand_id
1 'polypeptide(L)' 'MPGAHVVAVVGDSTIGGRPVDNGRLMTEVAGRVGMTTIYEGVRPIAVGRSSFNRAHSRGRRDEHVLVYRKEA' A
#
# COMPACT_ATOMS: atom_id res chain seq x y z
N MET A 1 -2.87 -2.71 -21.18
CA MET A 1 -4.11 -3.51 -21.17
C MET A 1 -5.18 -2.70 -20.48
N PRO A 2 -6.06 -2.02 -21.24
CA PRO A 2 -7.27 -1.38 -20.70
C PRO A 2 -8.06 -2.33 -19.80
N GLY A 3 -8.54 -1.85 -18.66
CA GLY A 3 -9.33 -2.65 -17.71
C GLY A 3 -8.51 -3.61 -16.83
N ALA A 4 -7.18 -3.63 -16.94
CA ALA A 4 -6.33 -4.40 -16.03
C ALA A 4 -6.42 -3.86 -14.60
N HIS A 5 -6.36 -4.77 -13.64
CA HIS A 5 -6.42 -4.44 -12.21
C HIS A 5 -5.05 -4.67 -11.56
N VAL A 6 -4.71 -3.81 -10.61
CA VAL A 6 -3.54 -3.96 -9.73
C VAL A 6 -4.06 -4.02 -8.30
N VAL A 7 -3.66 -5.06 -7.57
CA VAL A 7 -3.91 -5.18 -6.13
C VAL A 7 -2.59 -4.99 -5.40
N ALA A 8 -2.52 -3.97 -4.55
CA ALA A 8 -1.36 -3.70 -3.72
C ALA A 8 -1.73 -3.84 -2.24
N VAL A 9 -0.90 -4.58 -1.50
CA VAL A 9 -0.97 -4.63 -0.05
C VAL A 9 0.33 -4.09 0.51
N VAL A 10 0.26 -3.00 1.26
CA VAL A 10 1.44 -2.25 1.68
C VAL A 10 1.27 -1.71 3.10
N GLY A 11 2.28 -1.94 3.95
CA GLY A 11 2.33 -1.36 5.29
C GLY A 11 3.11 -0.05 5.29
N ASP A 12 2.83 0.81 6.27
CA ASP A 12 3.64 2.01 6.49
C ASP A 12 5.05 1.66 6.95
N SER A 13 5.99 2.55 6.66
CA SER A 13 7.40 2.35 7.00
C SER A 13 7.98 3.55 7.76
N THR A 14 9.07 3.31 8.47
CA THR A 14 10.00 4.36 8.91
C THR A 14 11.29 4.25 8.11
N ILE A 15 11.64 5.29 7.35
CA ILE A 15 12.85 5.35 6.52
C ILE A 15 13.68 6.54 6.98
N GLY A 16 14.92 6.30 7.42
CA GLY A 16 15.80 7.35 7.94
C GLY A 16 15.19 8.12 9.12
N GLY A 17 14.45 7.44 10.00
CA GLY A 17 13.74 8.05 11.12
C GLY A 17 12.45 8.78 10.75
N ARG A 18 12.12 8.89 9.45
CA ARG A 18 10.92 9.59 8.98
C ARG A 18 9.79 8.62 8.73
N PRO A 19 8.56 8.96 9.17
CA PRO A 19 7.38 8.17 8.82
C PRO A 19 7.04 8.33 7.34
N VAL A 20 6.73 7.22 6.68
CA VAL A 20 6.27 7.17 5.29
C VAL A 20 4.91 6.48 5.27
N ASP A 21 3.91 7.20 4.75
CA ASP A 21 2.60 6.67 4.41
C ASP A 21 2.68 6.05 3.01
N ASN A 22 2.87 4.74 2.98
CA ASN A 22 3.09 4.03 1.73
C ASN A 22 1.78 3.87 0.95
N GLY A 23 0.63 3.84 1.64
CA GLY A 23 -0.67 3.77 0.97
C GLY A 23 -0.93 5.00 0.12
N ARG A 24 -0.74 6.19 0.72
CA ARG A 24 -0.86 7.47 0.02
C ARG A 24 0.13 7.59 -1.13
N LEU A 25 1.40 7.21 -0.91
CA LEU A 25 2.44 7.26 -1.94
C LEU A 25 2.05 6.40 -3.16
N MET A 26 1.59 5.18 -2.93
CA MET A 26 1.17 4.27 -4.00
C MET A 26 -0.01 4.83 -4.80
N THR A 27 -1.02 5.38 -4.10
CA THR A 27 -2.19 5.99 -4.75
C THR A 27 -1.81 7.20 -5.61
N GLU A 28 -0.87 8.03 -5.14
CA GLU A 28 -0.36 9.15 -5.93
C GLU A 28 0.37 8.69 -7.20
N VAL A 29 1.22 7.66 -7.09
CA VAL A 29 1.91 7.08 -8.25
C VAL A 29 0.93 6.46 -9.23
N ALA A 30 -0.08 5.73 -8.75
CA ALA A 30 -1.13 5.14 -9.57
C ALA A 30 -1.86 6.21 -10.41
N GLY A 31 -2.24 7.33 -9.80
CA GLY A 31 -2.85 8.46 -10.50
C GLY A 31 -1.94 9.04 -11.60
N ARG A 32 -0.64 9.21 -11.32
CA ARG A 32 0.35 9.73 -12.29
C ARG A 32 0.53 8.83 -13.51
N VAL A 33 0.33 7.51 -13.37
CA VAL A 33 0.43 6.55 -14.48
C VAL A 33 -0.92 6.26 -15.15
N GLY A 34 -1.94 7.08 -14.85
CA GLY A 34 -3.27 6.99 -15.43
C GLY A 34 -4.02 5.73 -15.00
N MET A 35 -3.95 5.40 -13.71
CA MET A 35 -4.81 4.41 -13.08
C MET A 35 -5.78 5.09 -12.11
N THR A 36 -6.96 4.49 -11.96
CA THR A 36 -8.01 4.94 -11.03
C THR A 36 -8.02 4.03 -9.81
N THR A 37 -8.04 4.61 -8.60
CA THR A 37 -8.29 3.86 -7.37
C THR A 37 -9.76 3.47 -7.30
N ILE A 38 -10.04 2.17 -7.26
CA ILE A 38 -11.41 1.63 -7.17
C ILE A 38 -11.72 1.04 -5.79
N TYR A 39 -10.69 0.77 -4.99
CA TYR A 39 -10.83 0.36 -3.60
C TYR A 39 -9.63 0.82 -2.79
N GLU A 40 -9.91 1.32 -1.59
CA GLU A 40 -8.93 1.65 -0.57
C GLU A 40 -9.47 1.20 0.79
N GLY A 41 -8.68 0.40 1.49
CA GLY A 41 -9.03 -0.10 2.81
C GLY A 41 -7.78 -0.48 3.60
N VAL A 42 -8.00 -1.01 4.80
CA VAL A 42 -6.94 -1.51 5.67
C VAL A 42 -7.29 -2.92 6.13
N ARG A 43 -6.27 -3.73 6.38
CA ARG A 43 -6.40 -5.05 6.97
C ARG A 43 -5.38 -5.25 8.09
N PRO A 44 -5.65 -6.10 9.09
CA PRO A 44 -4.65 -6.47 10.07
C PRO A 44 -3.52 -7.31 9.44
N ILE A 45 -2.30 -7.08 9.91
CA ILE A 45 -1.09 -7.85 9.60
C ILE A 45 -1.20 -9.19 10.31
N ALA A 46 -1.03 -10.28 9.55
CA ALA A 46 -0.99 -11.62 10.11
C ALA A 46 0.15 -11.74 11.13
N VAL A 47 -0.16 -12.23 12.33
CA VAL A 47 0.75 -12.31 13.48
C VAL A 47 2.05 -13.09 13.17
N GLY A 48 2.02 -13.98 12.18
CA GLY A 48 3.16 -14.79 11.72
C GLY A 48 3.99 -14.22 10.56
N ARG A 49 3.65 -13.05 9.99
CA ARG A 49 4.49 -12.44 8.94
C ARG A 49 5.78 -11.88 9.55
N SER A 50 6.90 -12.16 8.86
CA SER A 50 8.27 -12.12 9.38
C SER A 50 8.67 -10.80 10.07
N SER A 51 9.60 -10.95 11.02
CA SER A 51 10.27 -9.88 11.78
C SER A 51 10.83 -8.73 10.93
N PHE A 52 11.06 -8.93 9.62
CA PHE A 52 11.60 -7.94 8.69
C PHE A 52 10.69 -6.71 8.56
N ASN A 53 9.38 -6.91 8.36
CA ASN A 53 8.44 -5.77 8.33
C ASN A 53 8.20 -5.19 9.72
N ARG A 54 8.43 -5.95 10.79
CA ARG A 54 8.16 -5.51 12.17
C ARG A 54 9.17 -4.48 12.68
N ALA A 55 10.42 -4.53 12.21
CA ALA A 55 11.47 -3.58 12.57
C ALA A 55 11.25 -2.20 11.93
N HIS A 56 10.58 -2.16 10.78
CA HIS A 56 10.33 -0.93 10.01
C HIS A 56 8.86 -0.49 10.01
N SER A 57 7.93 -1.37 10.41
CA SER A 57 6.54 -0.98 10.64
C SER A 57 6.49 -0.12 11.88
N ARG A 58 5.73 0.98 11.81
CA ARG A 58 5.61 2.01 12.86
C ARG A 58 4.86 1.51 14.11
N GLY A 59 5.03 0.25 14.51
CA GLY A 59 4.17 -0.44 15.47
C GLY A 59 2.74 -0.68 14.99
N ARG A 60 2.38 -0.19 13.79
CA ARG A 60 1.07 -0.43 13.16
C ARG A 60 0.92 -1.92 12.87
N ARG A 61 -0.23 -2.44 13.26
CA ARG A 61 -0.64 -3.82 13.02
C ARG A 61 -1.54 -3.94 11.80
N ASP A 62 -1.60 -2.89 10.96
CA ASP A 62 -2.46 -2.85 9.78
C ASP A 62 -1.64 -2.50 8.52
N GLU A 63 -2.06 -3.07 7.39
CA GLU A 63 -1.56 -2.79 6.04
C GLU A 63 -2.69 -2.20 5.19
N HIS A 64 -2.36 -1.26 4.31
CA HIS A 64 -3.27 -0.77 3.28
C HIS A 64 -3.56 -1.88 2.27
N VAL A 65 -4.80 -1.94 1.81
CA VAL A 65 -5.26 -2.77 0.70
C VAL A 65 -5.80 -1.83 -0.36
N LEU A 66 -5.15 -1.80 -1.51
CA LEU A 66 -5.40 -0.84 -2.58
C LEU A 66 -5.70 -1.61 -3.85
N VAL A 67 -6.76 -1.21 -4.55
CA VAL A 67 -7.07 -1.75 -5.88
C VAL A 67 -7.14 -0.61 -6.87
N TYR A 68 -6.34 -0.72 -7.92
CA TYR A 68 -6.29 0.21 -9.03
C TYR A 68 -6.80 -0.45 -10.30
N ARG A 69 -7.39 0.35 -11.19
CA ARG A 69 -7.79 -0.06 -12.53
C ARG A 69 -7.10 0.81 -13.57
N LYS A 70 -6.52 0.19 -14.59
CA LYS A 70 -5.98 0.92 -15.74
C LYS A 70 -7.12 1.38 -16.63
N GLU A 71 -7.30 2.69 -16.73
CA GLU A 71 -8.19 3.28 -17.73
C GLU A 71 -7.63 3.01 -19.14
N ALA A 72 -8.52 3.01 -20.13
CA ALA A 72 -8.22 2.65 -21.52
C ALA A 72 -7.15 3.55 -22.16
#